data_AF-A0A0A0JL85-F1
#
_entry.id   AF-A0A0A0JL85-F1
#
_cell.length_a   1.000
_cell.length_b   1.000
_cell.length_c   1.000
_cell.angle_alpha   90.00
_cell.angle_beta   90.00
_cell.angle_gamma   90.00
#
_symmetry.space_group_name_H-M   'P 1'
#
loop_
_entity.id
_entity.type
_entity.pdbx_description
1 polymer ?
#
loop_
_entity_poly.entity_id
_entity_poly.type
_entity_poly.pdbx_seq_one_letter_code
_entity_poly.pdbx_strand_id
1 'polypeptide(L)'
;MAEYTDAERDTIRTAAFGAIALVSKADPGFFSSFKESLAGSKALASGPKEITEILRSGGFPTPPTGDAAAQEQAVTSGLTQAVSILNAKADGSAEAFKGVILEAAQAVADASDGVAPEEQAVLDKVKAALG
;
A
#
# COMPACT_ATOMS: atom_id res chain seq x y z
N MET A 1 -15.28 13.90 -8.04
CA MET A 1 -15.01 12.47 -7.80
C MET A 1 -14.58 11.88 -9.11
N ALA A 2 -13.30 11.60 -9.25
CA ALA A 2 -12.77 11.00 -10.46
C ALA A 2 -13.41 9.61 -10.68
N GLU A 3 -13.94 9.37 -11.87
CA GLU A 3 -14.46 8.04 -12.23
C GLU A 3 -13.28 7.10 -12.51
N TYR A 4 -13.03 6.18 -11.59
CA TYR A 4 -12.11 5.06 -11.77
C TYR A 4 -12.90 3.82 -12.19
N THR A 5 -12.39 3.11 -13.19
CA THR A 5 -12.85 1.77 -13.59
C THR A 5 -12.52 0.74 -12.53
N ASP A 6 -13.21 -0.40 -12.52
CA ASP A 6 -12.93 -1.49 -11.58
C ASP A 6 -11.48 -1.98 -11.67
N ALA A 7 -10.89 -2.03 -12.87
CA ALA A 7 -9.51 -2.43 -13.07
C ALA A 7 -8.49 -1.41 -12.51
N GLU A 8 -8.78 -0.10 -12.64
CA GLU A 8 -7.97 0.96 -12.04
C GLU A 8 -8.04 0.89 -10.51
N ARG A 9 -9.25 0.69 -9.96
CA ARG A 9 -9.47 0.53 -8.51
C ARG A 9 -8.74 -0.68 -7.97
N ASP A 10 -8.82 -1.81 -8.67
CA ASP A 10 -8.14 -3.05 -8.29
C ASP A 10 -6.61 -2.87 -8.29
N THR A 11 -6.06 -2.18 -9.30
CA THR A 11 -4.62 -1.85 -9.34
C THR A 11 -4.21 -1.02 -8.13
N ILE A 12 -4.91 0.09 -7.87
CA ILE A 12 -4.62 1.02 -6.78
C ILE A 12 -4.68 0.29 -5.44
N ARG A 13 -5.71 -0.55 -5.26
CA ARG A 13 -5.91 -1.36 -4.07
C ARG A 13 -4.82 -2.40 -3.88
N THR A 14 -4.55 -3.20 -4.91
CA THR A 14 -3.51 -4.25 -4.86
C THR A 14 -2.14 -3.65 -4.53
N ALA A 15 -1.81 -2.50 -5.12
CA ALA A 15 -0.58 -1.78 -4.80
C ALA A 15 -0.53 -1.31 -3.34
N ALA A 16 -1.61 -0.72 -2.84
CA ALA A 16 -1.70 -0.23 -1.46
C ALA A 16 -1.53 -1.35 -0.42
N PHE A 17 -2.28 -2.44 -0.60
CA PHE A 17 -2.18 -3.62 0.28
C PHE A 17 -0.81 -4.29 0.16
N GLY A 18 -0.26 -4.36 -1.05
CA GLY A 18 1.08 -4.89 -1.29
C GLY A 18 2.17 -4.12 -0.56
N ALA A 19 2.08 -2.79 -0.51
CA ALA A 19 3.04 -1.93 0.18
C ALA A 19 3.06 -2.19 1.69
N ILE A 20 1.88 -2.25 2.30
CA ILE A 20 1.74 -2.58 3.73
C ILE A 20 2.23 -4.00 4.00
N ALA A 21 1.88 -4.96 3.14
CA ALA A 21 2.32 -6.33 3.27
C ALA A 21 3.84 -6.47 3.14
N LEU A 22 4.52 -5.64 2.33
CA LEU A 22 5.97 -5.63 2.23
C LEU A 22 6.64 -5.18 3.52
N VAL A 23 6.20 -4.07 4.10
CA VAL A 23 6.72 -3.58 5.39
C VAL A 23 6.43 -4.60 6.48
N SER A 24 5.19 -5.10 6.51
CA SER A 24 4.78 -6.18 7.41
C SER A 24 5.62 -7.44 7.27
N LYS A 25 6.14 -7.75 6.08
CA LYS A 25 6.96 -8.95 5.85
C LYS A 25 8.41 -8.74 6.28
N ALA A 26 8.89 -7.50 6.28
CA ALA A 26 10.18 -7.16 6.89
C ALA A 26 10.17 -7.38 8.41
N ASP A 27 8.99 -7.31 9.05
CA ASP A 27 8.79 -7.73 10.43
C ASP A 27 7.92 -9.01 10.56
N PRO A 28 8.50 -10.22 10.69
CA PRO A 28 7.73 -11.47 10.71
C PRO A 28 6.70 -11.56 11.86
N GLY A 29 6.87 -10.78 12.94
CA GLY A 29 5.89 -10.66 14.03
C GLY A 29 4.62 -9.91 13.63
N PHE A 30 4.78 -8.83 12.87
CA PHE A 30 3.66 -8.06 12.32
C PHE A 30 2.93 -8.81 11.20
N PHE A 31 3.58 -9.56 10.31
CA PHE A 31 2.87 -10.27 9.24
C PHE A 31 1.88 -11.33 9.77
N SER A 32 2.26 -12.10 10.79
CA SER A 32 1.32 -13.01 11.48
C SER A 32 0.20 -12.23 12.13
N SER A 33 0.54 -11.14 12.85
CA SER A 33 -0.45 -10.27 13.49
C SER A 33 -1.38 -9.60 12.47
N PHE A 34 -0.92 -9.23 11.28
CA PHE A 34 -1.71 -8.63 10.20
C PHE A 34 -2.61 -9.66 9.52
N LYS A 35 -2.13 -10.90 9.38
CA LYS A 35 -2.91 -12.01 8.82
C LYS A 35 -4.00 -12.48 9.78
N GLU A 36 -3.73 -12.43 11.09
CA GLU A 36 -4.71 -12.73 12.15
C GLU A 36 -5.62 -11.52 12.45
N SER A 37 -5.09 -10.31 12.32
CA SER A 37 -5.79 -9.06 12.57
C SER A 37 -6.24 -8.45 11.26
N LEU A 38 -7.49 -8.75 10.92
CA LEU A 38 -8.34 -8.02 9.97
C LEU A 38 -8.34 -6.47 10.14
N ALA A 39 -7.55 -5.92 11.08
CA ALA A 39 -7.35 -4.52 11.43
C ALA A 39 -6.41 -3.72 10.51
N GLY A 40 -5.66 -4.35 9.59
CA GLY A 40 -4.87 -3.64 8.56
C GLY A 40 -5.69 -2.65 7.73
N SER A 41 -7.00 -2.92 7.62
CA SER A 41 -8.03 -2.06 7.04
C SER A 41 -8.08 -0.65 7.65
N LYS A 42 -7.60 -0.46 8.89
CA LYS A 42 -7.69 0.82 9.61
C LYS A 42 -6.60 1.81 9.19
N ALA A 43 -5.39 1.32 8.89
CA ALA A 43 -4.29 2.15 8.39
C ALA A 43 -4.64 2.70 7.00
N LEU A 44 -5.19 1.85 6.13
CA LEU A 44 -5.69 2.24 4.80
C LEU A 44 -6.95 3.13 4.84
N ALA A 45 -7.68 3.14 5.96
CA ALA A 45 -8.91 3.93 6.13
C ALA A 45 -8.68 5.34 6.68
N SER A 46 -7.44 5.74 7.01
CA SER A 46 -7.15 7.08 7.54
C SER A 46 -6.97 8.15 6.44
N GLY A 47 -7.08 7.77 5.17
CA GLY A 47 -6.95 8.68 4.03
C GLY A 47 -8.17 9.52 3.68
N PRO A 48 -8.04 10.42 2.69
CA PRO A 48 -9.17 11.13 2.11
C PRO A 48 -10.21 10.16 1.54
N LYS A 49 -11.48 10.53 1.66
CA LYS A 49 -12.63 9.65 1.36
C LYS A 49 -12.53 8.96 0.00
N GLU A 50 -12.14 9.68 -1.05
CA GLU A 50 -11.99 9.13 -2.40
C GLU A 50 -11.02 7.94 -2.46
N ILE A 51 -9.86 8.04 -1.81
CA ILE A 51 -8.89 6.94 -1.77
C ILE A 51 -9.41 5.81 -0.89
N THR A 52 -9.97 6.12 0.28
CA THR A 52 -10.49 5.07 1.18
C THR A 52 -11.68 4.31 0.61
N GLU A 53 -12.51 4.94 -0.23
CA GLU A 53 -13.61 4.29 -0.95
C GLU A 53 -13.07 3.29 -1.97
N ILE A 54 -12.03 3.64 -2.73
CA ILE A 54 -11.34 2.72 -3.66
C ILE A 54 -10.73 1.54 -2.90
N LEU A 55 -10.08 1.81 -1.76
CA LEU A 55 -9.43 0.78 -0.95
C LEU A 55 -10.42 -0.13 -0.23
N ARG A 56 -11.64 0.35 0.06
CA ARG A 56 -12.69 -0.43 0.72
C ARG A 56 -13.54 -1.20 -0.30
N SER A 57 -13.82 -0.61 -1.45
CA SER A 57 -14.63 -1.20 -2.51
C SER A 57 -13.85 -2.29 -3.26
N GLY A 58 -14.33 -3.54 -3.22
CA GLY A 58 -13.80 -4.66 -4.01
C GLY A 58 -12.76 -5.54 -3.33
N GLY A 59 -13.19 -6.46 -2.45
CA GLY A 59 -12.50 -7.72 -2.08
C GLY A 59 -11.03 -7.69 -1.59
N PHE A 60 -10.57 -8.70 -0.86
CA PHE A 60 -9.14 -8.76 -0.52
C PHE A 60 -8.32 -8.98 -1.81
N PRO A 61 -7.31 -8.14 -2.12
CA PRO A 61 -6.52 -8.30 -3.34
C PRO A 61 -5.69 -9.58 -3.26
N THR A 62 -5.48 -10.23 -4.41
CA THR A 62 -4.62 -11.41 -4.48
C THR A 62 -3.16 -11.00 -4.25
N PRO A 63 -2.48 -11.57 -3.24
CA PRO A 63 -1.09 -11.25 -2.99
C PRO A 63 -0.22 -11.70 -4.18
N PRO A 64 0.85 -10.96 -4.50
CA PRO A 64 1.78 -11.36 -5.55
C PRO A 64 2.42 -12.72 -5.19
N THR A 65 2.55 -13.59 -6.18
CA THR A 65 3.18 -14.91 -6.05
C THR A 65 4.66 -14.85 -6.43
N GLY A 66 5.46 -15.79 -5.92
CA GLY A 66 6.89 -15.88 -6.18
C GLY A 66 7.78 -15.55 -4.96
N ASP A 67 9.08 -15.51 -5.19
CA ASP A 67 10.08 -15.20 -4.15
C ASP A 67 9.99 -13.76 -3.66
N ALA A 68 10.60 -13.47 -2.51
CA ALA A 68 10.48 -12.16 -1.84
C ALA A 68 10.85 -10.97 -2.76
N ALA A 69 11.90 -11.12 -3.59
CA ALA A 69 12.30 -10.09 -4.55
C ALA A 69 11.27 -9.87 -5.67
N ALA A 70 10.66 -10.95 -6.17
CA ALA A 70 9.62 -10.86 -7.20
C ALA A 70 8.35 -10.18 -6.64
N GLN A 71 7.99 -10.51 -5.40
CA GLN A 71 6.88 -9.86 -4.69
C GLN A 71 7.18 -8.37 -4.49
N GLU A 72 8.38 -8.01 -4.04
CA GLU A 72 8.79 -6.61 -3.87
C GLU A 72 8.71 -5.82 -5.17
N GLN A 73 9.22 -6.39 -6.26
CA GLN A 73 9.18 -5.76 -7.58
C GLN A 73 7.75 -5.60 -8.11
N ALA A 74 6.89 -6.59 -7.89
CA ALA A 74 5.47 -6.52 -8.28
C ALA A 74 4.74 -5.39 -7.54
N VAL A 75 5.00 -5.22 -6.24
CA VAL A 75 4.39 -4.16 -5.43
C VAL A 75 4.90 -2.78 -5.83
N THR A 76 6.22 -2.59 -5.97
CA THR A 76 6.80 -1.29 -6.36
C THR A 76 6.36 -0.86 -7.75
N SER A 77 6.29 -1.80 -8.71
CA SER A 77 5.71 -1.56 -10.03
C SER A 77 4.22 -1.21 -9.94
N GLY A 78 3.45 -1.92 -9.11
CA GLY A 78 2.04 -1.64 -8.87
C GLY A 78 1.80 -0.24 -8.27
N LEU A 79 2.62 0.19 -7.32
CA LEU A 79 2.58 1.54 -6.74
C LEU A 79 2.82 2.62 -7.79
N THR A 80 3.82 2.40 -8.63
CA THR A 80 4.14 3.32 -9.74
C THR A 80 2.96 3.41 -10.72
N GLN A 81 2.35 2.27 -11.07
CA GLN A 81 1.17 2.21 -11.93
C GLN A 81 -0.05 2.91 -11.28
N ALA A 82 -0.30 2.68 -9.99
CA ALA A 82 -1.37 3.33 -9.24
C ALA A 82 -1.21 4.85 -9.24
N VAL A 83 0.00 5.35 -8.95
CA VAL A 83 0.32 6.78 -9.00
C VAL A 83 0.15 7.34 -10.42
N SER A 84 0.51 6.59 -11.46
CA SER A 84 0.32 6.99 -12.86
C SER A 84 -1.17 7.11 -13.22
N ILE A 85 -2.00 6.12 -12.83
CA ILE A 85 -3.45 6.13 -13.00
C ILE A 85 -4.07 7.34 -12.29
N LEU A 86 -3.66 7.60 -11.05
CA LEU A 86 -4.16 8.71 -10.25
C LEU A 86 -3.75 10.07 -10.83
N ASN A 87 -2.50 10.20 -11.31
CA ASN A 87 -2.02 11.41 -11.98
C ASN A 87 -2.74 11.66 -13.30
N ALA A 88 -3.08 10.60 -14.05
CA ALA A 88 -3.81 10.72 -15.31
C ALA A 88 -5.21 11.34 -15.14
N LYS A 89 -5.81 11.25 -13.94
CA LYS A 89 -7.08 11.92 -13.63
C LYS A 89 -6.90 13.40 -13.29
N ALA A 90 -5.69 13.83 -12.91
CA ALA A 90 -5.35 15.22 -12.54
C ALA A 90 -6.22 15.86 -11.43
N ASP A 91 -6.86 15.06 -10.59
CA ASP A 91 -7.78 15.50 -9.52
C ASP A 91 -7.08 15.67 -8.14
N GLY A 92 -5.74 15.59 -8.08
CA GLY A 92 -4.97 15.63 -6.82
C GLY A 92 -4.98 14.30 -6.03
N SER A 93 -5.70 13.29 -6.51
CA SER A 93 -5.80 11.97 -5.88
C SER A 93 -4.45 11.25 -5.75
N ALA A 94 -3.47 11.57 -6.60
CA ALA A 94 -2.13 10.99 -6.55
C ALA A 94 -1.39 11.40 -5.27
N GLU A 95 -1.39 12.68 -4.89
CA GLU A 95 -0.73 13.15 -3.68
C GLU A 95 -1.40 12.59 -2.43
N ALA A 96 -2.74 12.59 -2.43
CA ALA A 96 -3.54 11.96 -1.39
C ALA A 96 -3.17 10.47 -1.21
N PHE A 97 -3.06 9.72 -2.30
CA PHE A 97 -2.67 8.32 -2.24
C PHE A 97 -1.25 8.13 -1.70
N LYS A 98 -0.28 8.91 -2.18
CA LYS A 98 1.11 8.86 -1.67
C LYS A 98 1.17 9.07 -0.17
N GLY A 99 0.45 10.09 0.34
CA GLY A 99 0.36 10.37 1.77
C GLY A 99 -0.20 9.19 2.56
N VAL A 100 -1.31 8.61 2.11
CA VAL A 100 -1.93 7.44 2.76
C VAL A 100 -1.01 6.23 2.80
N ILE A 101 -0.34 5.92 1.69
CA ILE A 101 0.58 4.77 1.64
C ILE A 101 1.77 5.00 2.57
N LEU A 102 2.36 6.19 2.57
CA LEU A 102 3.48 6.50 3.45
C LEU A 102 3.09 6.47 4.92
N GLU A 103 1.97 7.08 5.30
CA GLU A 103 1.47 7.05 6.67
C GLU A 103 1.13 5.62 7.12
N ALA A 104 0.47 4.83 6.27
CA ALA A 104 0.13 3.46 6.60
C ALA A 104 1.39 2.58 6.74
N ALA A 105 2.35 2.73 5.83
CA ALA A 105 3.62 2.01 5.87
C ALA A 105 4.43 2.40 7.12
N GLN A 106 4.49 3.70 7.44
CA GLN A 106 5.17 4.21 8.64
C GLN A 106 4.49 3.72 9.92
N ALA A 107 3.15 3.73 9.98
CA ALA A 107 2.40 3.25 11.14
C ALA A 107 2.60 1.75 11.39
N VAL A 108 2.79 0.97 10.32
CA VAL A 108 3.11 -0.47 10.41
C VAL A 108 4.52 -0.65 10.96
N ALA A 109 5.49 0.09 10.43
CA ALA A 109 6.87 0.00 10.90
C ALA A 109 7.04 0.50 12.35
N ASP A 110 6.27 1.51 12.77
CA ASP A 110 6.30 2.02 14.15
C ASP A 110 5.57 1.09 15.15
N ALA A 111 4.72 0.18 14.66
CA ALA A 111 3.94 -0.71 15.51
C ALA A 111 4.78 -1.75 16.25
N SER A 112 5.99 -2.07 15.77
CA SER A 112 6.90 -3.07 16.34
C SER A 112 8.02 -2.43 17.16
N ASP A 113 7.69 -1.73 18.26
CA ASP A 113 8.66 -1.13 19.21
C ASP A 113 9.80 -0.31 18.54
N GLY A 114 9.49 0.33 17.40
CA GLY A 114 10.42 1.09 16.57
C GLY A 114 10.71 0.45 15.20
N VAL A 115 11.29 1.25 14.30
CA VAL A 115 11.55 0.83 12.91
C VAL A 115 12.89 0.12 12.80
N ALA A 116 12.88 -1.16 12.44
CA ALA A 116 14.09 -1.92 12.14
C ALA A 116 14.77 -1.41 10.85
N PRO A 117 16.09 -1.61 10.69
CA PRO A 117 16.79 -1.20 9.47
C PRO A 117 16.25 -1.86 8.19
N GLU A 118 15.71 -3.08 8.29
CA GLU A 118 15.07 -3.79 7.19
C GLU A 118 13.74 -3.14 6.78
N GLU A 119 12.92 -2.75 7.75
CA GLU A 119 11.67 -2.00 7.52
C GLU A 119 11.96 -0.62 6.93
N GLN A 120 12.99 0.06 7.43
CA GLN A 120 13.42 1.35 6.91
C GLN A 120 13.86 1.24 5.43
N ALA A 121 14.55 0.17 5.05
CA ALA A 121 14.93 -0.07 3.66
C ALA A 121 13.70 -0.30 2.76
N VAL A 122 12.67 -1.00 3.26
CA VAL A 122 11.42 -1.18 2.53
C VAL A 122 10.64 0.13 2.42
N LEU A 123 10.57 0.93 3.49
CA LEU A 123 9.96 2.27 3.46
C LEU A 123 10.61 3.17 2.42
N ASP A 124 11.94 3.16 2.31
CA ASP A 124 12.67 3.95 1.32
C ASP A 124 12.33 3.51 -0.12
N LYS A 125 12.22 2.19 -0.36
CA LYS A 125 11.78 1.65 -1.66
C LYS A 125 10.34 2.02 -2.00
N VAL A 126 9.43 1.92 -1.03
CA VAL A 126 8.02 2.34 -1.22
C VAL A 126 7.96 3.81 -1.55
N LYS A 127 8.71 4.66 -0.83
CA LYS A 127 8.80 6.09 -1.09
C LYS A 127 9.36 6.38 -2.48
N ALA A 128 10.40 5.69 -2.90
CA ALA A 128 10.96 5.81 -4.24
C ALA A 128 9.97 5.40 -5.34
N ALA A 129 9.17 4.35 -5.11
CA ALA A 129 8.13 3.90 -6.05
C ALA A 129 6.94 4.88 -6.16
N LEU A 130 6.67 5.64 -5.10
CA LEU A 130 5.63 6.66 -5.08
C LEU A 130 6.05 7.95 -5.82
N GLY A 131 7.36 8.19 -5.99
CA GLY A 131 7.91 9.34 -6.72
C GLY A 131 7.95 10.61 -5.89
#